data_AF-A0A5B7HD35-F1
#
_entry.id   AF-A0A5B7HD35-F1
#
_cell.length_a   1.000
_cell.length_b   1.000
_cell.length_c   1.000
_cell.angle_alpha   90.00
_cell.angle_beta   90.00
_cell.angle_gamma   90.00
#
_symmetry.space_group_name_H-M   'P 1'
#
loop_
_entity.id
_entity.type
_entity.pdbx_description
1 polymer ?
#
loop_
_entity_poly.entity_id
_entity_poly.type
_entity_poly.pdbx_seq_one_letter_code
_entity_poly.pdbx_strand_id
1 'polypeptide(L)'
;MTYCEGTYVSRLKEAYDNKESCVRKASVFCMVALHNAVGEEAMVPHLEALTGSKLKLLNLYIKRAETQNSGASSPKSEPPM
;
A
#
# COMPACT_ATOMS: atom_id res chain seq x y z
N MET A 1 17.70 7.79 13.73
CA MET A 1 17.22 7.62 12.34
C MET A 1 15.70 7.38 12.24
N THR A 2 14.96 7.42 13.35
CA THR A 2 13.52 7.06 13.45
C THR A 2 12.52 8.11 12.94
N TYR A 3 12.97 9.29 12.49
CA TYR A 3 12.06 10.38 12.05
C TYR A 3 11.59 10.25 10.60
N CYS A 4 12.31 9.51 9.76
CA CYS A 4 11.87 9.30 8.39
C CYS A 4 10.59 8.43 8.39
N GLU A 5 10.52 7.45 9.30
CA GLU A 5 9.47 6.43 9.39
C GLU A 5 8.04 6.95 9.55
N GLY A 6 7.83 7.98 10.38
CA GLY A 6 6.50 8.55 10.55
C GLY A 6 5.98 9.34 9.34
N THR A 7 6.86 9.76 8.43
CA THR A 7 6.46 10.70 7.37
C THR A 7 5.82 10.00 6.18
N TYR A 8 6.35 8.85 5.75
CA TYR A 8 5.81 8.14 4.57
C TYR A 8 4.47 7.46 4.84
N VAL A 9 4.26 6.92 6.04
CA VAL A 9 2.96 6.34 6.43
C VAL A 9 1.87 7.40 6.43
N SER A 10 2.19 8.61 6.89
CA SER A 10 1.27 9.75 6.86
C SER A 10 0.89 10.13 5.43
N ARG A 11 1.85 10.15 4.49
CA ARG A 11 1.57 10.39 3.07
C ARG A 11 0.72 9.30 2.44
N LEU A 12 0.97 8.04 2.78
CA LEU A 12 0.18 6.90 2.30
C LEU A 12 -1.25 6.94 2.84
N LYS A 13 -1.43 7.33 4.10
CA LYS A 13 -2.73 7.49 4.74
C LYS A 13 -3.53 8.64 4.12
N GLU A 14 -2.88 9.74 3.80
CA GLU A 14 -3.49 10.88 3.08
C GLU A 14 -3.88 10.49 1.64
N ALA A 15 -3.01 9.75 0.95
CA ALA A 15 -3.29 9.24 -0.39
C ALA A 15 -4.42 8.18 -0.41
N TYR A 16 -4.61 7.43 0.68
CA TYR A 16 -5.73 6.50 0.85
C TYR A 16 -7.09 7.21 1.02
N ASP A 17 -7.12 8.41 1.59
CA ASP A 17 -8.35 9.21 1.73
C ASP A 17 -8.65 10.08 0.49
N ASN A 18 -7.70 10.14 -0.44
CA ASN A 18 -7.81 10.97 -1.64
C ASN A 18 -9.02 10.55 -2.50
N LYS A 19 -9.76 11.52 -3.06
CA LYS A 19 -11.01 11.28 -3.81
C LYS A 19 -10.81 10.45 -5.07
N GLU A 20 -9.62 10.51 -5.64
CA GLU A 20 -9.23 9.78 -6.85
C GLU A 20 -9.07 8.28 -6.60
N SER A 21 -9.85 7.47 -7.32
CA SER A 21 -9.80 6.01 -7.20
C SER A 21 -8.45 5.42 -7.63
N CYS A 22 -7.76 6.05 -8.58
CA CYS A 22 -6.42 5.66 -9.00
C CYS A 22 -5.39 5.85 -7.88
N VAL A 23 -5.48 6.96 -7.14
CA VAL A 23 -4.56 7.26 -6.03
C VAL A 23 -4.75 6.27 -4.89
N ARG A 24 -5.99 5.90 -4.55
CA ARG A 24 -6.27 4.87 -3.54
C ARG A 24 -5.71 3.50 -3.92
N LYS A 25 -5.90 3.06 -5.17
CA LYS A 25 -5.35 1.79 -5.66
C LYS A 25 -3.82 1.80 -5.65
N ALA A 26 -3.20 2.89 -6.10
CA ALA A 26 -1.75 3.05 -6.07
C ALA A 26 -1.20 3.07 -4.63
N SER A 27 -1.90 3.71 -3.69
CA SER A 27 -1.50 3.78 -2.28
C SER A 27 -1.51 2.41 -1.61
N VAL A 28 -2.53 1.60 -1.87
CA VAL A 28 -2.59 0.20 -1.40
C VAL A 28 -1.46 -0.61 -2.00
N PHE A 29 -1.22 -0.46 -3.31
CA PHE A 29 -0.13 -1.16 -3.99
C PHE A 29 1.24 -0.77 -3.45
N CYS A 30 1.48 0.53 -3.19
CA CYS A 30 2.70 1.02 -2.57
C CYS A 30 2.87 0.49 -1.15
N MET A 31 1.80 0.41 -0.33
CA MET A 31 1.89 -0.17 1.01
C MET A 31 2.26 -1.65 0.97
N VAL A 32 1.70 -2.42 0.02
CA VAL A 32 2.05 -3.85 -0.17
C VAL A 32 3.49 -4.00 -0.67
N ALA A 33 3.92 -3.15 -1.61
CA ALA A 33 5.29 -3.18 -2.13
C ALA A 33 6.31 -2.79 -1.06
N LEU A 34 6.01 -1.78 -0.23
CA LEU A 34 6.81 -1.40 0.94
C LEU A 34 6.89 -2.56 1.92
N HIS A 35 5.76 -3.18 2.28
CA HIS A 35 5.73 -4.37 3.13
C HIS A 35 6.69 -5.45 2.62
N ASN A 36 6.68 -5.72 1.31
CA ASN A 36 7.60 -6.69 0.70
C ASN A 36 9.05 -6.22 0.64
N ALA A 37 9.32 -4.92 0.57
CA ALA A 37 10.66 -4.35 0.42
C ALA A 37 11.40 -4.14 1.76
N VAL A 38 10.71 -3.68 2.80
CA VAL A 38 11.29 -3.47 4.15
C VAL A 38 10.97 -4.61 5.13
N GLY A 39 9.98 -5.45 4.82
CA GLY A 39 9.57 -6.57 5.68
C GLY A 39 8.51 -6.20 6.71
N GLU A 40 7.86 -7.22 7.26
CA GLU A 40 6.78 -7.07 8.24
C GLU A 40 7.25 -6.34 9.51
N GLU A 41 8.45 -6.63 10.01
CA GLU A 41 9.00 -6.07 11.25
C GLU A 41 9.11 -4.54 11.25
N ALA A 42 9.49 -3.94 10.13
CA ALA A 42 9.55 -2.48 10.00
C ALA A 42 8.16 -1.85 9.91
N MET A 43 7.17 -2.62 9.43
CA MET A 43 5.80 -2.13 9.23
C MET A 43 4.92 -2.31 10.48
N VAL A 44 5.20 -3.30 11.33
CA VAL A 44 4.49 -3.60 12.59
C VAL A 44 4.23 -2.35 13.46
N PRO A 45 5.21 -1.49 13.82
CA PRO A 45 4.95 -0.33 14.67
C PRO A 45 4.01 0.71 14.02
N HIS A 46 3.97 0.77 12.69
CA HIS A 46 3.04 1.63 11.95
C HIS A 46 1.66 0.98 11.75
N LEU A 47 1.63 -0.36 11.70
CA LEU A 47 0.42 -1.16 11.60
C LEU A 47 -0.34 -1.20 12.93
N GLU A 48 0.34 -1.18 14.07
CA GLU A 48 -0.31 -0.99 15.38
C GLU A 48 -1.04 0.36 15.48
N ALA A 49 -0.54 1.39 14.79
CA ALA A 49 -1.23 2.68 14.67
C ALA A 49 -2.44 2.66 13.70
N LEU A 50 -2.58 1.60 12.89
CA LEU A 50 -3.73 1.37 12.01
C LEU A 50 -4.76 0.48 12.72
N THR A 51 -6.06 0.81 12.58
CA THR A 51 -7.14 -0.01 13.14
C THR A 51 -7.09 -1.44 12.58
N GLY A 52 -7.33 -2.45 13.43
CA GLY A 52 -7.15 -3.87 13.07
C GLY A 52 -7.83 -4.33 11.77
N SER A 53 -8.94 -3.70 11.37
CA SER A 53 -9.60 -3.97 10.08
C SER A 53 -8.76 -3.54 8.86
N LYS A 54 -8.01 -2.43 8.96
CA LYS A 54 -7.09 -1.96 7.90
C LYS A 54 -5.88 -2.88 7.77
N LEU A 55 -5.37 -3.35 8.90
CA LEU A 55 -4.26 -4.32 8.96
C LEU A 55 -4.65 -5.65 8.30
N LYS A 56 -5.87 -6.12 8.57
CA LYS A 56 -6.43 -7.35 7.99
C LYS A 56 -6.64 -7.20 6.48
N LEU A 57 -7.11 -6.03 6.02
CA LEU A 57 -7.21 -5.71 4.59
C LEU A 57 -5.83 -5.69 3.93
N LEU A 58 -4.84 -5.02 4.53
CA LEU A 58 -3.49 -4.95 3.96
C LEU A 58 -2.89 -6.36 3.78
N ASN A 59 -3.00 -7.21 4.80
CA ASN A 59 -2.57 -8.61 4.73
C ASN A 59 -3.26 -9.40 3.62
N LEU A 60 -4.57 -9.18 3.43
CA LEU A 60 -5.30 -9.78 2.32
C LEU A 60 -4.76 -9.30 0.97
N TYR A 61 -4.41 -8.02 0.85
CA TYR A 61 -3.84 -7.44 -0.36
C TYR A 61 -2.41 -7.93 -0.62
N ILE A 62 -1.57 -8.13 0.41
CA ILE A 62 -0.24 -8.73 0.28
C ILE A 62 -0.36 -10.15 -0.27
N LYS A 63 -1.17 -11.00 0.36
CA LYS A 63 -1.43 -12.38 -0.10
C LYS A 63 -1.97 -12.44 -1.51
N ARG A 64 -2.86 -11.50 -1.86
CA ARG A 64 -3.38 -11.36 -3.22
C ARG A 64 -2.30 -10.91 -4.18
N ALA A 65 -1.46 -9.94 -3.83
CA ALA A 65 -0.37 -9.47 -4.68
C ALA A 65 0.66 -10.57 -4.96
N GLU A 66 1.00 -11.40 -3.97
CA GLU A 66 1.87 -12.57 -4.15
C GLU A 66 1.29 -13.57 -5.16
N THR A 67 -0.04 -13.76 -5.12
CA THR A 67 -0.75 -14.65 -6.07
C THR A 67 -0.96 -13.99 -7.45
N GLN A 68 -1.17 -12.68 -7.48
CA GLN A 68 -1.57 -11.90 -8.67
C GLN A 68 -0.37 -11.40 -9.49
N ASN A 69 0.83 -11.40 -8.92
CA ASN A 69 2.08 -11.13 -9.66
C ASN A 69 2.33 -12.13 -10.81
N SER A 70 1.64 -13.27 -10.80
CA SER A 70 1.69 -14.28 -11.86
C SER A 70 0.71 -14.04 -13.03
N GLY A 71 -0.12 -13.00 -13.00
CA GLY A 71 -1.08 -12.75 -14.08
C GLY A 71 -1.78 -11.38 -14.01
N ALA A 72 -1.32 -10.46 -14.86
CA ALA A 72 -1.95 -9.19 -15.25
C ALA A 72 -2.21 -8.17 -14.12
N SER A 73 -1.68 -6.95 -14.18
CA SER A 73 -2.07 -6.01 -15.22
C SER A 73 -1.18 -4.77 -15.18
N SER A 74 -0.50 -4.50 -16.29
CA SER A 74 0.08 -3.19 -16.60
C SER A 74 -1.00 -2.12 -16.53
N PRO A 75 -0.75 -0.93 -15.96
CA PRO A 75 -1.52 0.25 -16.32
C PRO A 75 -1.10 0.60 -17.74
N LYS A 76 -1.86 0.14 -18.74
CA LYS A 76 -1.76 0.71 -20.08
C LYS A 76 -2.34 2.12 -19.98
N SER A 77 -1.47 3.07 -19.65
CA SER A 77 -1.70 4.49 -19.87
C SER A 77 -1.98 4.69 -21.35
N GLU A 78 -3.21 5.04 -21.72
CA GLU A 78 -3.50 5.97 -22.82
C GLU A 78 -5.01 6.27 -22.92
N PRO A 79 -5.41 7.55 -22.76
CA PRO A 79 -6.56 8.13 -23.44
C PRO A 79 -6.08 9.26 -24.40
N PRO A 80 -6.95 9.77 -25.29
CA PRO A 80 -7.63 9.16 -26.43
C PRO A 80 -7.02 9.66 -27.78
N MET A 81 -7.37 9.02 -28.90
CA MET A 81 -7.37 9.67 -30.23
C MET A 81 -8.79 9.65 -30.79
#